data_AF-A0A8J6MI87-F1
#
_entry.id   AF-A0A8J6MI87-F1
#
_cell.length_a   1.000
_cell.length_b   1.000
_cell.length_c   1.000
_cell.angle_alpha   90.00
_cell.angle_beta   90.00
_cell.angle_gamma   90.00
#
_symmetry.space_group_name_H-M   'P 1'
#
loop_
_entity.id
_entity.type
_entity.pdbx_description
1 polymer ?
#
loop_
_entity_poly.entity_id
_entity_poly.type
_entity_poly.pdbx_seq_one_letter_code
_entity_poly.pdbx_strand_id
1 'polypeptide(L)'
;MMGGDMGRMMQQMMQSRMAAASVQPFRRIEGQLAYFRAELRITDAQLPPWNAFAEAVRAQSDKLRQATQQAMGGTTGPGAAPQQMERRIALLTAGLEAMRAISATAAPFYAALSEEQRRTADELMADHLRGMRMGMP
;
A
#
# COMPACT_ATOMS: atom_id res chain seq x y z
N MET A 1 -8.45 -44.11 -7.92
CA MET A 1 -8.92 -42.75 -8.27
C MET A 1 -8.50 -41.81 -7.14
N MET A 2 -7.31 -41.19 -7.20
CA MET A 2 -6.72 -40.34 -6.14
C MET A 2 -6.00 -39.11 -6.73
N GLY A 3 -6.25 -38.76 -7.99
CA GLY A 3 -5.53 -37.68 -8.70
C GLY A 3 -6.29 -36.34 -8.75
N GLY A 4 -7.62 -36.36 -8.63
CA GLY A 4 -8.46 -35.15 -8.73
C GLY A 4 -8.42 -34.26 -7.48
N ASP A 5 -8.36 -34.87 -6.29
CA ASP A 5 -8.39 -34.14 -5.02
C ASP A 5 -7.07 -33.41 -4.76
N MET A 6 -5.92 -34.00 -5.13
CA MET A 6 -4.62 -33.33 -5.01
C MET A 6 -4.51 -32.09 -5.92
N GLY A 7 -5.08 -32.13 -7.12
CA GLY A 7 -5.08 -30.99 -8.05
C GLY A 7 -5.88 -29.79 -7.53
N ARG A 8 -7.06 -30.04 -6.94
CA ARG A 8 -7.90 -29.00 -6.33
C ARG A 8 -7.25 -28.39 -5.09
N MET A 9 -6.62 -29.24 -4.27
CA MET A 9 -5.92 -28.82 -3.05
C MET A 9 -4.68 -27.96 -3.37
N MET A 10 -3.90 -28.33 -4.40
CA MET A 10 -2.80 -27.54 -4.94
C MET A 10 -3.26 -26.17 -5.46
N GLN A 11 -4.38 -26.12 -6.20
CA GLN A 11 -4.92 -24.87 -6.74
C GLN A 11 -5.40 -23.92 -5.64
N GLN A 12 -6.04 -24.45 -4.60
CA GLN A 12 -6.49 -23.67 -3.45
C GLN A 12 -5.30 -23.12 -2.65
N MET A 13 -4.24 -23.92 -2.44
CA MET A 13 -2.99 -23.46 -1.82
C MET A 13 -2.30 -22.35 -2.62
N MET A 14 -2.28 -22.44 -3.96
CA MET A 14 -1.74 -21.37 -4.80
C MET A 14 -2.56 -20.08 -4.71
N GLN A 15 -3.89 -20.17 -4.70
CA GLN A 15 -4.78 -19.01 -4.53
C GLN A 15 -4.58 -18.35 -3.16
N SER A 16 -4.47 -19.12 -2.08
CA SER A 16 -4.17 -18.59 -0.74
C SER A 16 -2.80 -17.92 -0.68
N ARG A 17 -1.79 -18.46 -1.37
CA ARG A 17 -0.47 -17.81 -1.46
C ARG A 17 -0.49 -16.51 -2.26
N MET A 18 -1.22 -16.46 -3.38
CA MET A 18 -1.38 -15.20 -4.14
C MET A 18 -2.19 -14.15 -3.39
N ALA A 19 -3.25 -14.55 -2.69
CA ALA A 19 -4.02 -13.65 -1.82
C ALA A 19 -3.18 -13.15 -0.64
N ALA A 20 -2.30 -14.00 -0.07
CA ALA A 20 -1.36 -13.55 0.96
C ALA A 20 -0.34 -12.57 0.39
N ALA A 21 0.24 -12.86 -0.78
CA ALA A 21 1.24 -12.03 -1.45
C ALA A 21 0.69 -10.64 -1.86
N SER A 22 -0.57 -10.57 -2.30
CA SER A 22 -1.21 -9.30 -2.65
C SER A 22 -1.49 -8.40 -1.44
N VAL A 23 -1.55 -8.97 -0.23
CA VAL A 23 -1.78 -8.24 1.02
C VAL A 23 -0.48 -7.89 1.77
N GLN A 24 0.64 -8.53 1.43
CA GLN A 24 1.95 -8.30 2.08
C GLN A 24 2.37 -6.82 2.16
N PRO A 25 2.22 -5.99 1.10
CA PRO A 25 2.62 -4.58 1.16
C PRO A 25 1.89 -3.81 2.25
N PHE A 26 0.62 -4.16 2.52
CA PHE A 26 -0.24 -3.47 3.48
C PHE A 26 0.00 -3.89 4.94
N ARG A 27 0.74 -4.97 5.20
CA ARG A 27 1.03 -5.43 6.57
C ARG A 27 2.15 -4.64 7.26
N ARG A 28 2.94 -3.87 6.51
CA ARG A 28 4.11 -3.15 7.03
C ARG A 28 3.88 -1.66 7.29
N ILE A 29 2.64 -1.17 7.17
CA ILE A 29 2.31 0.26 7.25
C ILE A 29 2.69 0.83 8.63
N GLU A 30 2.35 0.15 9.73
CA GLU A 30 2.73 0.63 11.07
C GLU A 30 4.25 0.66 11.26
N GLY A 31 4.96 -0.34 10.73
CA GLY A 31 6.43 -0.37 10.78
C GLY A 31 7.07 0.76 9.97
N GLN A 32 6.52 1.06 8.79
CA GLN A 32 6.97 2.18 7.95
C GLN A 32 6.69 3.52 8.62
N LEU A 33 5.49 3.71 9.20
CA LEU A 33 5.15 4.92 9.93
C LEU A 33 6.03 5.10 11.18
N ALA A 34 6.29 4.03 11.93
CA ALA A 34 7.20 4.07 13.07
C ALA A 34 8.64 4.42 12.66
N TYR A 35 9.13 3.85 11.55
CA TYR A 35 10.43 4.16 10.97
C TYR A 35 10.51 5.64 10.56
N PHE A 36 9.55 6.14 9.76
CA PHE A 36 9.52 7.54 9.34
C PHE A 36 9.47 8.50 10.53
N ARG A 37 8.68 8.18 11.57
CA ARG A 37 8.61 9.00 12.78
C ARG A 37 9.95 9.07 13.50
N ALA A 38 10.66 7.95 13.59
CA ALA A 38 11.95 7.85 14.26
C ALA A 38 13.04 8.60 13.50
N GLU A 39 13.13 8.39 12.19
CA GLU A 39 14.11 9.05 11.32
C GLU A 39 13.90 10.56 11.27
N LEU A 40 12.64 11.01 11.18
CA LEU A 40 12.31 12.44 11.22
C LEU A 40 12.41 13.07 12.61
N ARG A 41 12.63 12.27 13.66
CA ARG A 41 12.73 12.74 15.06
C ARG A 41 11.57 13.68 15.42
N ILE A 42 10.34 13.25 15.15
CA ILE A 42 9.14 14.08 15.31
C ILE A 42 9.03 14.59 16.75
N THR A 43 8.93 15.91 16.87
CA THR A 43 8.80 16.60 18.17
C THR A 43 7.36 16.66 18.64
N ASP A 44 7.14 16.99 19.92
CA ASP A 44 5.78 17.13 20.48
C ASP A 44 4.96 18.21 19.77
N ALA A 45 5.60 19.30 19.36
CA ALA A 45 4.95 20.37 18.59
C ALA A 45 4.48 19.91 17.19
N GLN A 46 5.10 18.86 16.65
CA GLN A 46 4.80 18.30 15.33
C GLN A 46 3.88 17.09 15.38
N LEU A 47 3.53 16.60 16.58
CA LEU A 47 2.62 15.47 16.74
C LEU A 47 1.25 15.69 16.09
N PRO A 48 0.59 16.86 16.21
CA PRO A 48 -0.71 17.06 15.58
C PRO A 48 -0.70 16.85 14.05
N PRO A 49 0.17 17.53 13.26
CA PRO A 49 0.22 17.28 11.82
C PRO A 49 0.77 15.90 11.45
N TRP A 50 1.69 15.33 12.24
CA TRP A 50 2.14 13.94 12.06
C TRP A 50 0.99 12.94 12.19
N ASN A 51 0.16 13.08 13.21
CA ASN A 51 -0.95 12.16 13.47
C ASN A 51 -1.98 12.20 12.34
N ALA A 52 -2.31 13.39 11.82
CA ALA A 52 -3.21 13.54 10.68
C ALA A 52 -2.66 12.84 9.43
N PHE A 53 -1.37 12.98 9.15
CA PHE A 53 -0.69 12.27 8.06
C PHE A 53 -0.73 10.74 8.27
N ALA A 54 -0.34 10.27 9.46
CA ALA A 54 -0.30 8.84 9.78
C ALA A 54 -1.69 8.19 9.71
N GLU A 55 -2.74 8.88 10.18
CA GLU A 55 -4.12 8.42 10.06
C GLU A 55 -4.58 8.33 8.60
N ALA A 56 -4.27 9.33 7.78
CA ALA A 56 -4.56 9.29 6.36
C ALA A 56 -3.87 8.10 5.67
N VAL A 57 -2.59 7.85 5.96
CA VAL A 57 -1.86 6.69 5.42
C VAL A 57 -2.52 5.38 5.82
N ARG A 58 -2.88 5.20 7.09
CA ARG A 58 -3.59 3.99 7.57
C ARG A 58 -4.92 3.79 6.86
N ALA A 59 -5.77 4.81 6.88
CA ALA A 59 -7.11 4.75 6.31
C ALA A 59 -7.07 4.43 4.81
N GLN A 60 -6.14 5.04 4.06
CA GLN A 60 -6.02 4.78 2.63
C GLN A 60 -5.40 3.40 2.34
N SER A 61 -4.48 2.93 3.18
CA SER A 61 -3.93 1.57 3.08
C SER A 61 -4.99 0.51 3.34
N ASP A 62 -5.88 0.73 4.31
CA ASP A 62 -7.02 -0.14 4.58
C ASP A 62 -7.97 -0.22 3.37
N LYS A 63 -8.32 0.93 2.79
CA LYS A 63 -9.17 1.01 1.59
C LYS A 63 -8.55 0.29 0.40
N LEU A 64 -7.28 0.54 0.11
CA LEU A 64 -6.56 -0.12 -0.98
C LEU A 64 -6.47 -1.64 -0.78
N ARG A 65 -6.25 -2.09 0.46
CA ARG A 65 -6.27 -3.51 0.79
C ARG A 65 -7.63 -4.13 0.48
N GLN A 66 -8.72 -3.50 0.91
CA GLN A 66 -10.08 -3.98 0.65
C GLN A 66 -10.39 -4.00 -0.85
N ALA A 67 -10.04 -2.95 -1.58
CA ALA A 67 -10.20 -2.88 -3.04
C ALA A 67 -9.42 -4.01 -3.75
N THR A 68 -8.19 -4.26 -3.31
CA THR A 68 -7.36 -5.36 -3.84
C THR A 68 -7.97 -6.73 -3.54
N GLN A 69 -8.46 -6.94 -2.32
CA GLN A 69 -9.13 -8.19 -1.94
C GLN A 69 -10.42 -8.41 -2.74
N GLN A 70 -11.23 -7.38 -2.97
CA GLN A 70 -12.44 -7.46 -3.78
C GLN A 70 -12.11 -7.77 -5.26
N ALA A 71 -11.09 -7.10 -5.81
CA ALA A 71 -10.65 -7.35 -7.19
C ALA A 71 -10.11 -8.77 -7.40
N MET A 72 -9.55 -9.39 -6.35
CA MET A 72 -8.98 -10.74 -6.38
C MET A 72 -9.97 -11.83 -5.92
N GLY A 73 -10.98 -11.48 -5.12
CA GLY A 73 -11.87 -12.40 -4.41
C GLY A 73 -13.00 -13.01 -5.24
N GLY A 74 -13.05 -12.78 -6.55
CA GLY A 74 -14.16 -13.19 -7.42
C GLY A 74 -13.81 -14.10 -8.59
N THR A 75 -12.55 -14.46 -8.81
CA THR A 75 -12.16 -15.17 -10.05
C THR A 75 -11.27 -16.39 -9.83
N THR A 76 -11.81 -17.56 -10.14
CA THR A 76 -11.06 -18.79 -10.40
C THR A 76 -10.49 -18.75 -11.83
N GLY A 77 -9.33 -18.11 -11.99
CA GLY A 77 -8.58 -18.04 -13.25
C GLY A 77 -8.58 -16.66 -13.92
N PRO A 78 -7.72 -16.44 -14.94
CA PRO A 78 -7.68 -15.18 -15.68
C PRO A 78 -8.99 -14.99 -16.46
N GLY A 79 -9.83 -14.06 -16.02
CA GLY A 79 -11.05 -13.68 -16.74
C GLY A 79 -10.76 -13.14 -18.15
N ALA A 80 -11.80 -12.80 -18.92
CA ALA A 80 -11.62 -12.23 -20.28
C ALA A 80 -10.72 -10.98 -20.24
N ALA A 81 -9.89 -10.79 -21.28
CA ALA A 81 -8.92 -9.68 -21.31
C ALA A 81 -9.52 -8.29 -21.04
N PRO A 82 -10.72 -7.92 -21.57
CA PRO A 82 -11.36 -6.65 -21.22
C PRO A 82 -11.71 -6.51 -19.73
N GLN A 83 -12.20 -7.58 -19.10
CA GLN A 83 -12.49 -7.58 -17.66
C GLN A 83 -11.23 -7.44 -16.81
N GLN A 84 -10.10 -7.98 -17.28
CA GLN A 84 -8.80 -7.77 -16.62
C GLN A 84 -8.38 -6.29 -16.68
N MET A 85 -8.59 -5.63 -17.83
CA MET A 85 -8.32 -4.21 -17.98
C MET A 85 -9.20 -3.35 -17.06
N GLU A 86 -10.51 -3.62 -16.99
CA GLU A 86 -11.43 -2.92 -16.09
C GLU A 86 -11.03 -3.06 -14.62
N ARG A 87 -10.66 -4.28 -14.17
CA ARG A 87 -10.13 -4.50 -12.81
C ARG A 87 -8.85 -3.69 -12.56
N ARG A 88 -7.96 -3.63 -13.54
CA ARG A 88 -6.71 -2.87 -13.42
C ARG A 88 -6.99 -1.37 -13.36
N ILE A 89 -7.93 -0.86 -14.14
CA ILE A 89 -8.38 0.54 -14.11
C ILE A 89 -8.92 0.87 -12.71
N ALA A 90 -9.83 0.05 -12.17
CA ALA A 90 -10.39 0.27 -10.84
C ALA A 90 -9.32 0.33 -9.74
N LEU A 91 -8.33 -0.57 -9.77
CA LEU A 91 -7.23 -0.57 -8.80
C LEU A 91 -6.32 0.66 -8.94
N LEU A 92 -6.01 1.08 -10.18
CA LEU A 92 -5.21 2.28 -10.42
C LEU A 92 -5.95 3.56 -9.96
N THR A 93 -7.25 3.64 -10.20
CA THR A 93 -8.10 4.74 -9.73
C THR A 93 -8.12 4.80 -8.20
N ALA A 94 -8.32 3.67 -7.52
CA ALA A 94 -8.26 3.61 -6.07
C ALA A 94 -6.89 4.04 -5.51
N GLY A 95 -5.80 3.62 -6.17
CA GLY A 95 -4.44 4.05 -5.83
C GLY A 95 -4.23 5.56 -6.01
N LEU A 96 -4.76 6.15 -7.07
CA LEU A 96 -4.71 7.59 -7.31
C LEU A 96 -5.47 8.37 -6.22
N GLU A 97 -6.68 7.94 -5.87
CA GLU A 97 -7.49 8.58 -4.82
C GLU A 97 -6.80 8.50 -3.46
N ALA A 98 -6.23 7.34 -3.12
CA ALA A 98 -5.44 7.15 -1.92
C ALA A 98 -4.26 8.13 -1.86
N MET A 99 -3.49 8.24 -2.96
CA MET A 99 -2.33 9.14 -3.00
C MET A 99 -2.73 10.61 -2.90
N ARG A 100 -3.85 11.01 -3.52
CA ARG A 100 -4.41 12.37 -3.37
C ARG A 100 -4.77 12.68 -1.92
N ALA A 101 -5.43 11.75 -1.24
CA ALA A 101 -5.81 11.93 0.16
C ALA A 101 -4.60 12.02 1.10
N ILE A 102 -3.58 11.18 0.88
CA ILE A 102 -2.32 11.25 1.65
C ILE A 102 -1.62 12.60 1.39
N SER A 103 -1.50 13.01 0.12
CA SER A 103 -0.86 14.29 -0.27
C SER A 103 -1.50 15.51 0.40
N ALA A 104 -2.83 15.53 0.53
CA ALA A 104 -3.54 16.61 1.21
C ALA A 104 -3.13 16.79 2.69
N THR A 105 -2.71 15.71 3.35
CA THR A 105 -2.20 15.75 4.73
C THR A 105 -0.67 15.85 4.82
N ALA A 106 0.04 15.42 3.78
CA ALA A 106 1.50 15.49 3.71
C ALA A 106 2.00 16.93 3.55
N ALA A 107 1.31 17.76 2.77
CA ALA A 107 1.67 19.17 2.58
C ALA A 107 1.74 19.97 3.90
N PRO A 108 0.69 20.00 4.76
CA PRO A 108 0.76 20.71 6.03
C PRO A 108 1.75 20.07 7.00
N PHE A 109 1.93 18.74 6.97
CA PHE A 109 2.95 18.07 7.76
C PHE A 109 4.37 18.50 7.37
N TYR A 110 4.69 18.50 6.08
CA TYR A 110 5.99 18.93 5.55
C TYR A 110 6.28 20.41 5.87
N ALA A 111 5.26 21.27 5.85
CA ALA A 111 5.39 22.67 6.23
C ALA A 111 5.76 22.87 7.72
N ALA A 112 5.34 21.95 8.60
CA ALA A 112 5.66 21.98 10.04
C ALA A 112 7.05 21.40 10.38
N LEU A 113 7.76 20.83 9.40
CA LEU A 113 9.10 20.28 9.59
C LEU A 113 10.18 21.37 9.57
N SER A 114 11.26 21.14 10.30
CA SER A 114 12.50 21.92 10.17
C SER A 114 13.18 21.65 8.82
N GLU A 115 14.16 22.47 8.44
CA GLU A 115 14.91 22.24 7.20
C GLU A 115 15.64 20.88 7.18
N GLU A 116 16.24 20.48 8.31
CA GLU A 116 16.91 19.18 8.45
C GLU A 116 15.91 18.02 8.30
N GLN A 117 14.74 18.14 8.93
CA GLN A 117 13.68 17.13 8.83
C GLN A 117 13.10 17.05 7.42
N ARG A 118 12.95 18.18 6.71
CA ARG A 118 12.52 18.21 5.31
C ARG A 118 13.51 17.47 4.41
N ARG A 119 14.82 17.72 4.55
CA ARG A 119 15.86 16.99 3.80
C ARG A 119 15.76 15.49 4.04
N THR A 120 15.62 15.09 5.30
CA THR A 120 15.44 13.68 5.68
C THR A 120 14.16 13.10 5.06
N ALA A 121 13.04 13.84 5.09
CA ALA A 121 11.78 13.40 4.49
C ALA A 121 11.90 13.21 2.96
N ASP A 122 12.61 14.11 2.28
CA ASP A 122 12.84 14.05 0.84
C ASP A 122 13.70 12.82 0.46
N GLU A 123 14.75 12.53 1.24
CA GLU A 123 15.61 11.36 1.06
C GLU A 123 14.83 10.05 1.29
N LEU A 124 14.08 9.97 2.39
CA LEU A 124 13.21 8.82 2.69
C LEU A 124 12.18 8.57 1.57
N MET A 125 11.62 9.64 1.01
CA MET A 125 10.68 9.52 -0.10
C MET A 125 11.37 9.06 -1.39
N ALA A 126 12.55 9.60 -1.69
CA ALA A 126 13.34 9.17 -2.85
C ALA A 126 13.72 7.68 -2.76
N ASP A 127 14.12 7.20 -1.59
CA ASP A 127 14.39 5.79 -1.34
C ASP A 127 13.17 4.91 -1.48
N HIS A 128 12.03 5.35 -0.94
CA HIS A 128 10.76 4.65 -1.09
C HIS A 128 10.37 4.51 -2.58
N LEU A 129 10.46 5.60 -3.35
CA LEU A 129 10.18 5.61 -4.78
C LEU A 129 11.16 4.73 -5.58
N ARG A 130 12.45 4.74 -5.22
CA ARG A 130 13.45 3.82 -5.80
C ARG A 130 13.11 2.37 -5.52
N GLY A 131 12.73 2.04 -4.28
CA GLY A 131 12.32 0.70 -3.88
C GLY A 131 11.10 0.21 -4.66
N MET A 132 10.10 1.07 -4.88
CA MET A 132 8.94 0.75 -5.70
C MET A 132 9.30 0.50 -7.16
N ARG A 133 10.21 1.30 -7.75
CA ARG A 133 10.65 1.12 -9.14
C ARG A 133 11.38 -0.22 -9.34
N MET A 134 12.16 -0.66 -8.36
CA MET A 134 12.92 -1.91 -8.41
C MET A 134 12.08 -3.15 -8.08
N GLY A 135 10.89 -2.98 -7.49
CA GLY A 135 9.96 -4.06 -7.15
C GLY A 135 8.89 -4.36 -8.21
N MET A 136 8.87 -3.63 -9.33
CA MET A 136 8.00 -3.91 -10.47
C MET A 136 8.67 -4.95 -11.39
N PRO A 137 8.13 -6.19 -11.55
CA PRO A 137 8.55 -7.09 -12.61
C PRO A 137 8.13 -6.60 -13.99
#